data_AF-A0A924KF71-F1
#
_entry.id   AF-A0A924KF71-F1
#
_cell.length_a   1.000
_cell.length_b   1.000
_cell.length_c   1.000
_cell.angle_alpha   90.00
_cell.angle_beta   90.00
_cell.angle_gamma   90.00
#
_symmetry.space_group_name_H-M   'P 1'
#
loop_
_entity.id
_entity.type
_entity.pdbx_description
1 polymer ?
#
loop_
_entity_poly.entity_id
_entity_poly.type
_entity_poly.pdbx_seq_one_letter_code
_entity_poly.pdbx_strand_id
1 'polypeptide(L)'
;GFDKPEKDNATRKDPYPSKFASPETFGHTGYTGIGVWVDPKNNLIYIFLSNRVNPTRDNNKISQLGVRGKIQDAIYEVVGVK
;
A
#
# COMPACT_ATOMS: atom_id res chain seq x y z
N GLY A 1 13.38 2.28 9.47
CA GLY A 1 13.66 1.45 8.27
C GLY A 1 12.45 1.49 7.36
N PHE A 2 12.54 0.93 6.15
CA PHE A 2 11.37 0.73 5.30
C PHE A 2 10.62 -0.55 5.69
N ASP A 3 9.30 -0.51 5.59
CA ASP A 3 8.44 -1.68 5.69
C ASP A 3 8.60 -2.54 4.43
N LYS A 4 8.38 -3.85 4.57
CA LYS A 4 8.34 -4.82 3.46
C LYS A 4 7.11 -5.71 3.60
N PRO A 5 6.60 -6.31 2.51
CA PRO A 5 5.57 -7.33 2.60
C PRO A 5 6.04 -8.49 3.47
N GLU A 6 5.10 -9.10 4.18
CA GLU A 6 5.36 -10.34 4.91
C GLU A 6 5.70 -11.49 3.94
N LYS A 7 6.46 -12.48 4.43
CA LYS A 7 6.88 -13.61 3.58
C LYS A 7 5.69 -14.40 3.01
N ASP A 8 4.58 -14.43 3.74
CA ASP A 8 3.35 -15.11 3.38
C ASP A 8 2.32 -14.18 2.71
N ASN A 9 2.68 -12.94 2.33
CA ASN A 9 1.74 -11.92 1.86
C ASN A 9 0.78 -12.39 0.76
N ALA A 10 1.24 -13.22 -0.17
CA ALA A 10 0.43 -13.76 -1.26
C ALA A 10 -0.74 -14.66 -0.81
N THR A 11 -0.66 -15.24 0.39
CA THR A 11 -1.66 -16.17 0.94
C THR A 11 -2.31 -15.65 2.23
N ARG A 12 -1.87 -14.50 2.75
CA ARG A 12 -2.49 -13.87 3.94
C ARG A 12 -3.93 -13.48 3.67
N LYS A 13 -4.75 -13.61 4.71
CA LYS A 13 -6.13 -13.09 4.72
C LYS A 13 -6.16 -11.57 4.51
N ASP A 14 -5.23 -10.86 5.15
CA ASP A 14 -5.10 -9.41 5.12
C ASP A 14 -3.68 -9.05 4.62
N PRO A 15 -3.47 -8.99 3.29
CA PRO A 15 -2.17 -8.66 2.71
C PRO A 15 -1.83 -7.17 2.86
N TYR A 16 -0.54 -6.85 2.91
CA TYR A 16 0.00 -5.49 3.00
C TYR A 16 1.37 -5.41 2.29
N PRO A 17 1.65 -4.31 1.55
CA PRO A 17 0.79 -3.14 1.30
C PRO A 17 -0.30 -3.37 0.25
N SER A 18 -0.18 -4.46 -0.51
CA SER A 18 -1.06 -4.86 -1.60
C SER A 18 -1.02 -6.39 -1.69
N LYS A 19 -2.07 -7.01 -2.23
CA LYS A 19 -2.13 -8.44 -2.53
C LYS A 19 -1.06 -8.87 -3.54
N PHE A 20 -0.71 -7.98 -4.47
CA PHE A 20 0.19 -8.27 -5.59
C PHE A 20 1.61 -7.69 -5.40
N ALA A 21 1.90 -7.08 -4.25
CA ALA A 21 3.23 -6.57 -3.96
C ALA A 21 4.27 -7.69 -3.98
N SER A 22 5.36 -7.49 -4.73
CA SER A 22 6.46 -8.45 -4.76
C SER A 22 7.21 -8.49 -3.42
N PRO A 23 7.92 -9.58 -3.08
CA PRO A 23 8.78 -9.64 -1.88
C PRO A 23 9.90 -8.58 -1.85
N GLU A 24 10.23 -7.99 -3.00
CA GLU A 24 11.22 -6.93 -3.14
C GLU A 24 10.63 -5.55 -2.84
N THR A 25 9.30 -5.43 -2.74
CA THR A 25 8.62 -4.19 -2.42
C THR A 25 9.07 -3.64 -1.07
N PHE A 26 9.32 -2.34 -1.02
CA PHE A 26 9.64 -1.63 0.21
C PHE A 26 9.02 -0.24 0.22
N GLY A 27 8.75 0.29 1.41
CA GLY A 27 8.07 1.58 1.53
C GLY A 27 7.62 1.89 2.94
N HIS A 28 6.62 2.76 3.06
CA HIS A 28 6.00 3.05 4.34
C HIS A 28 4.61 3.67 4.15
N THR A 29 3.74 3.45 5.13
CA THR A 29 2.52 4.26 5.26
C THR A 29 2.59 5.13 6.49
N GLY A 30 2.30 6.42 6.31
CA GLY A 30 2.46 7.41 7.36
C GLY A 30 1.17 7.69 8.12
N TYR A 31 1.33 8.19 9.34
CA TYR A 31 0.23 8.55 10.24
C TYR A 31 -0.79 9.48 9.62
N THR A 32 -0.33 10.48 8.86
CA THR A 32 -1.16 11.47 8.17
C THR A 32 -1.92 10.89 6.96
N GLY A 33 -1.85 9.59 6.71
CA GLY A 33 -2.59 8.93 5.63
C GLY A 33 -1.81 8.77 4.33
N ILE A 34 -0.53 9.13 4.31
CA ILE A 34 0.33 8.91 3.13
C ILE A 34 0.63 7.41 2.94
N GLY A 35 1.06 7.06 1.73
CA GLY A 35 1.69 5.78 1.41
C GLY A 35 2.70 5.98 0.29
N VAL A 36 3.92 5.51 0.48
CA VAL A 36 4.98 5.53 -0.55
C VAL A 36 5.57 4.14 -0.62
N TRP A 37 5.47 3.51 -1.78
CA TRP A 37 5.91 2.14 -2.02
C TRP A 37 6.63 2.04 -3.34
N VAL A 38 7.74 1.29 -3.34
CA VAL A 38 8.54 0.99 -4.51
C VAL A 38 8.57 -0.52 -4.66
N ASP A 39 8.20 -1.02 -5.84
CA ASP A 39 8.35 -2.41 -6.23
C ASP A 39 9.34 -2.49 -7.40
N PRO A 40 10.64 -2.76 -7.11
CA PRO A 40 11.69 -2.84 -8.13
C PRO A 40 11.43 -3.92 -9.17
N LYS A 41 10.89 -5.07 -8.75
CA LYS A 41 10.60 -6.21 -9.63
C LYS A 41 9.62 -5.81 -10.73
N ASN A 42 8.64 -4.99 -10.39
CA ASN A 42 7.57 -4.55 -11.27
C ASN A 42 7.82 -3.16 -11.88
N ASN A 43 9.00 -2.57 -11.66
CA ASN A 43 9.35 -1.20 -12.07
C ASN A 43 8.25 -0.17 -11.73
N LEU A 44 7.68 -0.30 -10.51
CA LEU A 44 6.52 0.48 -10.08
C LEU A 44 6.86 1.33 -8.85
N ILE A 45 6.50 2.60 -8.90
CA ILE A 45 6.47 3.50 -7.74
C ILE A 45 5.03 3.93 -7.51
N TYR A 46 4.49 3.63 -6.34
CA TYR A 46 3.15 4.03 -5.91
C TYR A 46 3.24 5.07 -4.79
N ILE A 47 2.69 6.26 -5.06
CA ILE A 47 2.62 7.37 -4.11
C ILE A 47 1.15 7.76 -3.92
N PHE A 48 0.69 7.64 -2.68
CA PHE A 48 -0.62 8.09 -2.23
C PHE A 48 -0.45 9.23 -1.22
N LEU A 49 -0.94 10.41 -1.59
CA LEU A 49 -0.90 11.58 -0.72
C LEU A 49 -2.30 11.91 -0.24
N SER A 50 -2.46 12.00 1.07
CA SER A 50 -3.70 12.41 1.71
C SER A 50 -3.41 13.08 3.04
N ASN A 51 -4.45 13.68 3.62
CA ASN A 51 -4.42 14.23 4.97
C ASN A 51 -5.52 13.60 5.82
N ARG A 52 -5.27 12.39 6.34
CA ARG A 52 -6.16 11.66 7.24
C ARG A 52 -6.55 12.48 8.46
N VAL A 53 -5.63 13.27 8.99
CA VAL A 53 -5.81 13.99 10.27
C VAL A 53 -6.60 15.29 10.13
N ASN A 54 -7.09 15.61 8.92
CA ASN A 54 -7.97 16.73 8.66
C ASN A 54 -9.44 16.26 8.49
N PRO A 55 -10.42 16.90 9.16
CA PRO A 55 -10.28 18.04 10.08
C PRO A 55 -9.81 17.64 11.50
N THR A 56 -9.93 16.36 11.87
CA THR A 56 -9.46 15.84 13.16
C THR A 56 -8.72 14.52 12.98
N ARG A 57 -7.91 14.16 13.97
CA ARG A 57 -7.12 12.92 13.99
C ARG A 57 -7.94 11.63 14.14
N ASP A 58 -9.24 11.75 14.43
CA ASP A 58 -10.15 10.63 14.68
C ASP A 58 -10.70 10.03 13.38
N ASN A 59 -10.45 10.67 12.24
CA ASN A 59 -10.84 10.16 10.94
C ASN A 59 -9.99 8.95 10.55
N ASN A 60 -10.62 7.77 10.49
CA ASN A 60 -9.95 6.49 10.21
C ASN A 60 -10.38 5.86 8.88
N LYS A 61 -11.14 6.59 8.05
CA LYS A 61 -11.78 6.07 6.83
C LYS A 61 -10.78 5.42 5.85
N ILE A 62 -9.61 6.04 5.65
CA ILE A 62 -8.57 5.52 4.74
C ILE A 62 -8.12 4.11 5.15
N SER A 63 -7.92 3.89 6.46
CA SER A 63 -7.54 2.58 7.00
C SER A 63 -8.72 1.61 7.00
N GLN A 64 -9.89 2.04 7.50
CA GLN A 64 -11.09 1.19 7.59
C GLN A 64 -11.56 0.67 6.23
N LEU A 65 -11.47 1.50 5.19
CA LEU A 65 -11.87 1.13 3.84
C LEU A 65 -10.75 0.42 3.05
N GLY A 66 -9.52 0.36 3.58
CA GLY A 66 -8.37 -0.24 2.92
C GLY A 66 -7.96 0.49 1.62
N VAL A 67 -8.21 1.80 1.54
CA VAL A 67 -8.12 2.58 0.28
C VAL A 67 -6.73 2.45 -0.38
N ARG A 68 -5.67 2.57 0.42
CA ARG A 68 -4.28 2.55 -0.07
C ARG A 68 -3.93 1.25 -0.79
N GLY A 69 -4.25 0.11 -0.18
CA GLY A 69 -3.97 -1.21 -0.75
C GLY A 69 -4.85 -1.53 -1.95
N LYS A 70 -6.15 -1.19 -1.89
CA LYS A 70 -7.08 -1.38 -3.02
C LYS A 70 -6.69 -0.61 -4.28
N ILE A 71 -6.24 0.64 -4.12
CA ILE A 71 -5.72 1.42 -5.25
C ILE A 71 -4.45 0.76 -5.80
N GLN A 72 -3.54 0.33 -4.93
CA GLN A 72 -2.32 -0.33 -5.36
C GLN A 72 -2.60 -1.65 -6.09
N ASP A 73 -3.55 -2.46 -5.60
CA ASP A 73 -4.02 -3.68 -6.26
C ASP A 73 -4.57 -3.39 -7.66
N ALA A 74 -5.44 -2.36 -7.78
CA ALA A 74 -6.00 -1.95 -9.07
C ALA A 74 -4.92 -1.49 -10.05
N ILE A 75 -3.88 -0.80 -9.58
CA ILE A 75 -2.73 -0.42 -10.41
C ILE A 75 -2.04 -1.68 -10.94
N TYR A 76 -1.67 -2.65 -10.08
CA TYR A 76 -1.03 -3.90 -10.49
C TYR A 76 -1.84 -4.64 -11.56
N GLU A 77 -3.15 -4.72 -11.38
CA GLU A 77 -4.05 -5.38 -12.34
C GLU A 77 -4.04 -4.71 -13.72
N VAL A 78 -4.06 -3.37 -13.77
CA VAL A 78 -4.11 -2.61 -15.03
C VAL A 78 -2.74 -2.60 -15.73
N VAL A 79 -1.65 -2.51 -14.99
CA VAL A 79 -0.29 -2.49 -15.58
C VAL A 79 0.23 -3.88 -15.95
N GLY A 80 -0.55 -4.94 -15.71
CA GLY A 80 -0.27 -6.29 -16.20
C GLY A 80 0.88 -7.00 -15.49
N VAL A 81 1.26 -6.52 -14.30
CA VAL A 81 2.31 -7.11 -13.45
C VAL A 81 1.66 -8.04 -12.43
N LYS A 82 1.99 -9.33 -12.50
CA LYS A 82 1.65 -10.37 -11.52
C LYS A 82 2.89 -11.18 -11.19
#